data_AF-A0A8S3JRL0-F1
#
_entry.id   AF-A0A8S3JRL0-F1
#
_cell.length_a   1.000
_cell.length_b   1.000
_cell.length_c   1.000
_cell.angle_alpha   90.00
_cell.angle_beta   90.00
_cell.angle_gamma   90.00
#
_symmetry.space_group_name_H-M   'P 1'
#
loop_
_entity.id
_entity.type
_entity.pdbx_description
1 polymer ?
#
loop_
_entity_poly.entity_id
_entity_poly.type
_entity_poly.pdbx_seq_one_letter_code
_entity_poly.pdbx_strand_id
1 'polypeptide(L)'
;MNDFFVYLYCKDLIVIVASTLMLTLATDRQTFAASAIRGVRFLQILRVLHVDRHGGTWRLLGSVVYIHRQELITTLYIGFLALISCSYLVYIAEKDEKGQNIRGVKGNDSHFESYADALWWGVITITTIGYGDVYPITWY
;
A
#
# COMPACT_ATOMS: atom_id res chain seq x y z
N MET A 1 -18.51 -15.42 27.21
CA MET A 1 -18.13 -13.97 27.28
C MET A 1 -16.79 -13.79 28.00
N ASN A 2 -16.53 -14.54 29.09
CA ASN A 2 -15.24 -14.53 29.80
C ASN A 2 -14.06 -15.07 28.96
N ASP A 3 -14.28 -16.07 28.10
CA ASP A 3 -13.18 -16.68 27.31
C ASP A 3 -12.56 -15.73 26.28
N PHE A 4 -13.37 -14.83 25.70
CA PHE A 4 -12.88 -13.80 24.78
C PHE A 4 -12.01 -12.77 25.50
N PHE A 5 -12.41 -12.39 26.72
CA PHE A 5 -11.67 -11.43 27.55
C PHE A 5 -10.33 -12.00 28.01
N VAL A 6 -10.30 -13.28 28.40
CA VAL A 6 -9.06 -14.00 28.76
C VAL A 6 -8.13 -14.14 27.56
N TYR A 7 -8.68 -14.43 26.38
CA TYR A 7 -7.90 -14.57 25.15
C TYR A 7 -7.23 -13.26 24.71
N LEU A 8 -7.93 -12.13 24.80
CA LEU A 8 -7.35 -10.80 24.53
C LEU A 8 -6.25 -10.45 25.54
N TYR A 9 -6.48 -10.69 26.83
CA TYR A 9 -5.49 -10.39 27.87
C TYR A 9 -4.21 -11.21 27.71
N CYS A 10 -4.34 -12.48 27.31
CA CYS A 10 -3.20 -13.35 27.04
C CYS A 10 -2.40 -12.87 25.82
N LYS A 11 -3.07 -12.43 24.75
CA LYS A 11 -2.41 -11.84 23.57
C LYS A 11 -1.66 -10.55 23.90
N ASP A 12 -2.28 -9.65 24.65
CA ASP A 12 -1.66 -8.38 25.06
C ASP A 12 -0.44 -8.62 25.96
N LEU A 13 -0.53 -9.58 26.90
CA LEU A 13 0.58 -9.97 27.78
C LEU A 13 1.78 -10.48 26.97
N ILE A 14 1.56 -11.34 25.98
CA ILE A 14 2.63 -11.90 25.12
C ILE A 14 3.35 -10.78 24.36
N VAL A 15 2.62 -9.79 23.83
CA VAL A 15 3.20 -8.67 23.08
C VAL A 15 3.99 -7.72 23.99
N ILE A 16 3.47 -7.43 25.19
CA ILE A 16 4.17 -6.60 26.19
C ILE A 16 5.45 -7.28 26.66
N VAL A 17 5.40 -8.59 26.92
CA VAL A 17 6.56 -9.39 27.32
C VAL A 17 7.59 -9.45 26.19
N ALA A 18 7.17 -9.72 24.95
CA ALA A 18 8.07 -9.75 23.79
C ALA A 18 8.71 -8.37 23.53
N SER A 19 7.95 -7.28 23.69
CA SER A 19 8.46 -5.91 23.54
C SER A 19 9.45 -5.53 24.63
N THR A 20 9.20 -5.94 25.88
CA THR A 20 10.08 -5.64 27.04
C THR A 20 11.35 -6.48 26.98
N LEU A 21 11.23 -7.76 26.61
CA LEU A 21 12.35 -8.68 26.39
C LEU A 21 13.25 -8.21 25.24
N MET A 22 12.68 -7.75 24.13
CA MET A 22 13.48 -7.19 23.02
C MET A 22 14.21 -5.91 23.44
N LEU A 23 13.62 -5.07 24.31
CA LEU A 23 14.25 -3.85 24.79
C LEU A 23 15.44 -4.15 25.72
N THR A 24 15.33 -5.16 26.58
CA THR A 24 16.42 -5.55 27.50
C THR A 24 17.56 -6.23 26.75
N LEU A 25 17.27 -7.10 25.78
CA LEU A 25 18.28 -7.76 24.93
C LEU A 25 19.01 -6.77 24.00
N ALA A 26 18.35 -5.69 23.57
CA ALA A 26 18.96 -4.64 22.77
C ALA A 26 19.93 -3.75 23.58
N THR A 27 19.80 -3.69 24.90
CA THR A 27 20.62 -2.83 25.77
C THR A 27 22.01 -3.42 26.04
N ASP A 28 22.14 -4.75 26.04
CA ASP A 28 23.38 -5.45 26.45
C ASP A 28 24.40 -5.64 25.29
N ARG A 29 24.00 -5.49 24.02
CA ARG A 29 24.84 -5.91 22.87
C ARG A 29 25.02 -4.82 21.80
N GLN A 30 26.00 -3.94 22.02
CA GLN A 30 26.31 -2.75 21.21
C GLN A 30 26.73 -3.00 19.74
N THR A 31 26.83 -4.25 19.27
CA THR A 31 27.26 -4.58 17.88
C THR A 31 26.14 -5.12 16.97
N PHE A 32 24.96 -5.45 17.50
CA PHE A 32 23.76 -5.82 16.70
C PHE A 32 22.69 -4.72 16.67
N ALA A 33 23.05 -3.52 17.14
CA ALA A 33 22.12 -2.43 17.41
C ALA A 33 21.32 -1.97 16.18
N ALA A 34 21.90 -1.95 14.97
CA ALA A 34 21.21 -1.37 13.81
C ALA A 34 19.98 -2.18 13.34
N SER A 35 20.08 -3.51 13.27
CA SER A 35 18.97 -4.39 12.88
C SER A 35 17.96 -4.55 14.01
N ALA A 36 18.43 -4.66 15.26
CA ALA A 36 17.59 -4.71 16.44
C ALA A 36 16.76 -3.42 16.62
N ILE A 37 17.34 -2.24 16.40
CA ILE A 37 16.64 -0.95 16.48
C ILE A 37 15.54 -0.83 15.41
N ARG A 38 15.78 -1.31 14.17
CA ARG A 38 14.75 -1.36 13.13
C ARG A 38 13.60 -2.29 13.52
N GLY A 39 13.91 -3.45 14.09
CA GLY A 39 12.92 -4.39 14.62
C GLY A 39 12.10 -3.78 15.76
N VAL A 40 12.74 -3.09 16.70
CA VAL A 40 12.07 -2.40 17.82
C VAL A 40 11.13 -1.30 17.30
N ARG A 41 11.51 -0.51 16.29
CA ARG A 41 10.63 0.49 15.66
C ARG A 41 9.41 -0.14 15.00
N PHE A 42 9.56 -1.28 14.33
CA PHE A 42 8.44 -2.02 13.77
C PHE A 42 7.49 -2.55 14.86
N LEU A 43 8.02 -3.07 15.96
CA LEU A 43 7.23 -3.50 17.13
C LEU A 43 6.48 -2.34 17.81
N GLN A 44 7.03 -1.12 17.77
CA GLN A 44 6.34 0.08 18.28
C GLN A 44 5.09 0.43 17.47
N ILE A 45 5.11 0.24 16.14
CA ILE A 45 3.93 0.45 15.28
C ILE A 45 2.84 -0.59 15.59
N LEU A 46 3.23 -1.85 15.84
CA LEU A 46 2.29 -2.90 16.25
C LEU A 46 1.60 -2.62 17.59
N ARG A 47 2.23 -1.83 18.47
CA ARG A 47 1.59 -1.37 19.72
C ARG A 47 0.42 -0.43 19.44
N VAL A 48 0.54 0.46 18.45
CA VAL A 48 -0.55 1.39 18.05
C VAL A 48 -1.73 0.61 17.48
N LEU A 49 -1.48 -0.46 16.71
CA LEU A 49 -2.52 -1.36 16.21
C LEU A 49 -3.26 -2.10 17.34
N HIS A 50 -2.57 -2.41 18.44
CA HIS A 50 -3.15 -3.09 19.61
C HIS A 50 -3.91 -2.16 20.58
N VAL A 51 -3.83 -0.82 20.42
CA VAL A 51 -4.59 0.11 21.28
C VAL A 51 -6.11 0.04 21.02
N ASP A 52 -6.56 -0.60 19.94
CA ASP A 52 -7.99 -0.87 19.70
C ASP A 52 -8.51 -2.05 20.55
N ARG A 53 -8.44 -1.89 21.89
CA ARG A 53 -8.73 -2.89 22.94
C ARG A 53 -10.12 -3.54 22.85
N HIS A 54 -11.04 -2.96 22.08
CA HIS A 54 -12.40 -3.48 21.95
C HIS A 54 -12.69 -4.10 20.58
N GLY A 55 -11.78 -3.95 19.60
CA GLY A 55 -12.03 -4.34 18.20
C GLY A 55 -13.33 -3.77 17.62
N GLY A 56 -13.94 -2.79 18.29
CA GLY A 56 -15.24 -2.23 17.96
C GLY A 56 -15.16 -1.48 16.64
N THR A 57 -14.06 -0.75 16.43
CA THR A 57 -13.75 -0.04 15.19
C THR A 57 -13.65 -1.01 14.01
N TRP A 58 -12.89 -2.11 14.17
CA TRP A 58 -12.77 -3.15 13.14
C TRP A 58 -14.08 -3.89 12.88
N ARG A 59 -14.88 -4.16 13.93
CA ARG A 59 -16.18 -4.82 13.80
C ARG A 59 -17.20 -3.91 13.12
N LEU A 60 -17.20 -2.62 13.42
CA LEU A 60 -18.06 -1.63 12.78
C LEU A 60 -17.68 -1.45 11.31
N LEU A 61 -16.39 -1.22 11.03
CA LEU A 61 -15.88 -1.10 9.66
C LEU A 61 -16.17 -2.36 8.84
N GLY A 62 -15.91 -3.55 9.40
CA GLY A 62 -16.25 -4.83 8.79
C GLY A 62 -17.76 -5.00 8.55
N SER A 63 -18.60 -4.56 9.49
CA SER A 63 -20.06 -4.60 9.32
C SER A 63 -20.53 -3.70 8.17
N VAL A 64 -20.01 -2.47 8.07
CA VAL A 64 -20.36 -1.54 6.97
C VAL A 64 -19.90 -2.10 5.63
N VAL A 65 -18.66 -2.60 5.56
CA VAL A 65 -18.12 -3.24 4.36
C VAL A 65 -18.95 -4.46 3.96
N TYR A 66 -19.39 -5.29 4.92
CA TYR A 66 -20.19 -6.47 4.64
C TYR A 66 -21.59 -6.12 4.09
N ILE A 67 -22.22 -5.08 4.63
CA ILE A 67 -23.52 -4.58 4.19
C ILE A 67 -23.42 -4.04 2.75
N HIS A 68 -22.42 -3.20 2.48
CA HIS A 68 -22.22 -2.55 1.17
C HIS A 68 -21.28 -3.32 0.23
N ARG A 69 -20.99 -4.60 0.52
CA ARG A 69 -19.99 -5.38 -0.24
C ARG A 69 -20.30 -5.45 -1.73
N GLN A 70 -21.58 -5.51 -2.09
CA GLN A 70 -21.98 -5.60 -3.49
C GLN A 70 -21.63 -4.31 -4.24
N GLU A 71 -21.95 -3.15 -3.68
CA GLU A 71 -21.63 -1.84 -4.25
C GLU A 71 -20.12 -1.62 -4.30
N LEU A 72 -19.42 -1.99 -3.23
CA LEU A 72 -17.96 -1.88 -3.14
C LEU A 72 -17.28 -2.77 -4.20
N ILE A 73 -17.70 -4.02 -4.35
CA ILE A 73 -17.14 -4.93 -5.35
C ILE A 73 -17.46 -4.45 -6.76
N THR A 74 -18.69 -4.00 -7.03
CA THR A 74 -19.07 -3.49 -8.35
C THR A 74 -18.25 -2.26 -8.74
N THR A 75 -18.07 -1.30 -7.82
CA THR A 75 -17.25 -0.10 -8.08
C THR A 75 -15.77 -0.45 -8.26
N LEU A 76 -15.20 -1.34 -7.43
CA LEU A 76 -13.84 -1.84 -7.60
C LEU A 76 -13.67 -2.56 -8.94
N TYR A 77 -14.63 -3.37 -9.34
CA TYR A 77 -14.60 -4.13 -10.58
C TYR A 77 -14.61 -3.21 -11.81
N ILE A 78 -15.53 -2.24 -11.85
CA ILE A 78 -15.61 -1.25 -12.93
C ILE A 78 -14.33 -0.39 -12.95
N GLY A 79 -13.86 0.06 -11.79
CA GLY A 79 -12.62 0.82 -11.68
C GLY A 79 -11.39 0.04 -12.13
N PHE A 80 -11.30 -1.25 -11.79
CA PHE A 80 -10.21 -2.13 -12.21
C PHE A 80 -10.22 -2.42 -13.71
N LEU A 81 -11.40 -2.65 -14.29
CA LEU A 81 -11.56 -2.77 -15.75
C LEU A 81 -11.15 -1.47 -16.45
N ALA A 82 -11.64 -0.32 -15.96
CA ALA A 82 -11.28 0.99 -16.50
C ALA A 82 -9.77 1.25 -16.39
N LEU A 83 -9.14 0.85 -15.29
CA LEU A 83 -7.70 0.97 -15.08
C LEU A 83 -6.91 0.17 -16.12
N ILE A 84 -7.25 -1.11 -16.33
CA ILE A 84 -6.59 -1.96 -17.32
C ILE A 84 -6.81 -1.40 -18.73
N SER A 85 -8.04 -1.05 -19.09
CA SER A 85 -8.36 -0.52 -20.41
C SER A 85 -7.65 0.81 -20.67
N CYS A 86 -7.69 1.75 -19.72
CA CYS A 86 -7.02 3.05 -19.85
C CYS A 86 -5.50 2.92 -19.94
N SER A 87 -4.90 2.10 -19.08
CA SER A 87 -3.45 1.85 -19.10
C SER A 87 -3.01 1.19 -20.41
N TYR A 88 -3.82 0.27 -20.95
CA TYR A 88 -3.54 -0.36 -22.24
C TYR A 88 -3.65 0.62 -23.41
N LEU A 89 -4.71 1.46 -23.44
CA LEU A 89 -4.89 2.48 -24.46
C LEU A 89 -3.74 3.49 -24.47
N VAL A 90 -3.33 3.96 -23.29
CA VAL A 90 -2.19 4.89 -23.16
C VAL A 90 -0.88 4.21 -23.55
N TYR A 91 -0.68 2.95 -23.18
CA TYR A 91 0.51 2.20 -23.58
C TYR A 91 0.62 2.06 -25.10
N ILE A 92 -0.47 1.75 -25.83
CA ILE A 92 -0.41 1.66 -27.29
C ILE A 92 -0.24 3.04 -27.95
N ALA A 93 -0.89 4.08 -27.43
CA ALA A 93 -0.79 5.45 -27.95
C ALA A 93 0.65 5.98 -27.84
N GLU A 94 1.29 5.79 -26.69
CA GLU A 94 2.67 6.24 -26.44
C GLU A 94 3.72 5.32 -27.09
N LYS A 95 3.41 4.04 -27.33
CA LYS A 95 4.36 3.08 -27.91
C LYS A 95 4.54 3.27 -29.41
N ASP A 96 3.49 3.61 -30.15
CA ASP A 96 3.58 3.83 -31.61
C ASP A 96 4.38 5.11 -31.96
N GLU A 97 4.37 6.12 -31.08
CA GLU A 97 5.09 7.38 -31.30
C GLU A 97 6.59 7.33 -30.95
N LYS A 98 7.10 6.23 -30.38
CA LYS A 98 8.57 6.02 -30.24
C LYS A 98 9.32 6.12 -31.58
N GLY A 99 8.61 6.04 -32.72
CA GLY A 99 9.14 6.25 -34.08
C GLY A 99 9.20 7.70 -34.58
N GLN A 100 8.46 8.65 -34.00
CA GLN A 100 8.40 10.04 -34.46
C GLN A 100 8.87 11.01 -33.37
N ASN A 101 10.18 11.23 -33.36
CA ASN A 101 10.85 12.32 -32.66
C ASN A 101 10.37 13.70 -33.17
N ILE A 102 9.14 14.13 -32.86
CA ILE A 102 8.63 15.47 -33.20
C ILE A 102 8.49 16.28 -31.91
N ARG A 103 9.62 16.58 -31.28
CA ARG A 103 9.94 17.81 -30.50
C ARG A 103 11.15 17.56 -29.61
N GLY A 104 12.35 17.65 -30.18
CA GLY A 104 13.56 18.23 -29.58
C GLY A 104 14.06 17.84 -28.16
N VAL A 105 13.37 16.99 -27.40
CA VAL A 105 13.79 16.50 -26.10
C VAL A 105 14.41 15.14 -26.32
N LYS A 106 15.69 15.17 -26.71
CA LYS A 106 16.58 14.02 -26.72
C LYS A 106 16.94 13.69 -25.26
N GLY A 107 15.95 13.26 -24.50
CA GLY A 107 16.10 12.66 -23.17
C GLY A 107 15.89 11.16 -23.31
N ASN A 108 16.70 10.38 -22.63
CA ASN A 108 16.69 8.91 -22.65
C ASN A 108 15.49 8.34 -21.84
N ASP A 109 14.40 9.09 -21.76
CA ASP A 109 13.37 8.96 -20.73
C ASP A 109 12.06 8.54 -21.40
N SER A 110 12.03 7.34 -21.97
CA SER A 110 10.74 6.75 -22.32
C SER A 110 9.99 6.44 -21.03
N HIS A 111 9.05 7.30 -20.63
CA HIS A 111 8.28 7.12 -19.39
C HIS A 111 7.40 5.86 -19.40
N PHE A 112 7.16 5.28 -20.58
CA PHE A 112 6.45 4.01 -20.78
C PHE A 112 7.36 3.00 -21.50
N GLU A 113 8.24 2.32 -20.77
CA GLU A 113 9.07 1.22 -21.31
C GLU A 113 8.30 -0.09 -21.35
N SER A 114 7.53 -0.34 -20.30
CA SER A 114 6.75 -1.55 -20.10
C SER A 114 5.26 -1.24 -19.88
N TYR A 115 4.42 -2.24 -20.12
CA TYR A 115 3.01 -2.19 -19.72
C TYR A 115 2.86 -1.96 -18.20
N ALA A 116 3.85 -2.38 -17.41
CA ALA A 116 3.89 -2.13 -15.97
C ALA A 116 3.96 -0.63 -15.61
N ASP A 117 4.64 0.18 -16.41
CA ASP A 117 4.78 1.63 -16.16
C ASP A 117 3.47 2.36 -16.49
N ALA A 118 2.78 1.92 -17.54
CA ALA A 118 1.45 2.41 -17.87
C ALA A 118 0.41 2.05 -16.81
N LEU A 119 0.50 0.84 -16.23
CA LEU A 119 -0.32 0.43 -15.10
C LEU A 119 -0.04 1.27 -13.84
N TRP A 120 1.24 1.54 -13.54
CA TRP A 120 1.63 2.40 -12.42
C TRP A 120 1.04 3.80 -12.55
N TRP A 121 1.17 4.41 -13.73
CA TRP A 121 0.53 5.68 -14.05
C TRP A 121 -0.99 5.64 -13.90
N GLY A 122 -1.64 4.58 -14.41
CA GLY A 122 -3.09 4.38 -14.30
C GLY A 122 -3.55 4.31 -12.83
N VAL A 123 -2.81 3.63 -11.97
CA VAL A 123 -3.08 3.55 -10.52
C VAL A 123 -2.95 4.92 -9.86
N ILE A 124 -1.87 5.67 -10.12
CA ILE A 124 -1.66 7.01 -9.54
C ILE A 124 -2.74 7.99 -9.98
N THR A 125 -3.19 7.87 -11.23
CA THR A 125 -4.20 8.76 -11.83
C THR A 125 -5.59 8.45 -11.29
N ILE A 126 -6.02 7.18 -11.26
CA ILE A 126 -7.35 6.80 -10.75
C ILE A 126 -7.48 7.03 -9.24
N THR A 127 -6.36 6.93 -8.50
CA THR A 127 -6.31 7.28 -7.07
C THR A 127 -6.15 8.77 -6.83
N THR A 128 -6.08 9.59 -7.87
CA THR A 128 -5.96 11.07 -7.82
C THR A 128 -4.71 11.56 -7.08
N ILE A 129 -3.67 10.74 -6.96
CA ILE A 129 -2.40 11.11 -6.32
C ILE A 129 -1.60 12.05 -7.23
N GLY A 130 -1.45 11.69 -8.51
CA GLY A 130 -0.85 12.54 -9.53
C GLY A 130 0.60 13.00 -9.27
N TYR A 131 1.53 12.07 -9.01
CA TYR A 131 2.95 12.42 -8.76
C TYR A 131 3.60 13.20 -9.92
N GLY A 132 3.21 12.91 -11.17
CA GLY A 132 3.77 13.55 -12.37
C GLY A 132 5.13 13.02 -12.81
N ASP A 133 5.56 11.88 -12.27
CA ASP A 133 6.76 11.12 -12.68
C ASP A 133 6.59 10.49 -14.07
N VAL A 134 5.41 9.94 -14.34
CA VAL A 134 5.02 9.36 -15.62
C VAL A 134 3.75 10.08 -16.09
N TYR A 135 3.66 10.42 -17.38
CA TYR A 135 2.49 11.04 -17.97
C TYR A 135 2.50 10.88 -19.50
N PRO A 136 1.34 10.69 -20.13
CA PRO A 136 1.25 10.70 -21.59
C PRO A 136 1.63 12.08 -22.13
N ILE A 137 2.44 12.09 -23.19
CA ILE A 137 2.91 13.30 -23.87
C ILE A 137 2.09 13.49 -25.17
N THR A 138 1.54 12.40 -25.69
CA THR A 138 0.71 12.38 -26.90
C THR A 138 -0.66 13.06 -26.66
N TRP A 139 -1.17 13.76 -27.68
CA TRP A 139 -2.37 14.60 -27.58
C TRP A 139 -3.65 13.94 -28.09
N TYR A 140 -3.60 12.66 -28.50
CA TYR A 140 -4.64 11.99 -29.30
C TYR A 140 -5.14 10.70 -28.65
#